data_AF-A0A941GFG3-F1
#
_entry.id   AF-A0A941GFG3-F1
#
_cell.length_a   1.000
_cell.length_b   1.000
_cell.length_c   1.000
_cell.angle_alpha   90.00
_cell.angle_beta   90.00
_cell.angle_gamma   90.00
#
_symmetry.space_group_name_H-M   'P 1'
#
loop_
_entity.id
_entity.type
_entity.pdbx_description
1 polymer ?
#
loop_
_entity_poly.entity_id
_entity_poly.type
_entity_poly.pdbx_seq_one_letter_code
_entity_poly.pdbx_strand_id
1 'polypeptide(L)'
;MKSRHVYIAAIFTVLLLFYGCSSGEKNSDNQTQSNQSEHGHQETGSPDIPEGLEPAADPTYKEGSQVVLKADHMEGMDRAEATVLNAFDTIAYQVTYTPTTGGEPIKHHKWVIQDEIKDAGSEMLEKGTEVILEADHMEGMKGAKAIIESAENTTVYMVDYQPTTGGEMVTNHKWVTEKEVYPE
;
A
#
# COMPACT_ATOMS: atom_id res chain seq x y z
N MET A 1 -23.30 -92.88 6.84
CA MET A 1 -24.22 -92.17 7.75
C MET A 1 -23.41 -91.43 8.80
N LYS A 2 -23.76 -90.16 9.02
CA LYS A 2 -23.59 -89.35 10.24
C LYS A 2 -22.46 -89.70 11.22
N SER A 3 -21.61 -88.67 11.44
CA SER A 3 -21.12 -88.17 12.75
C SER A 3 -20.15 -89.05 13.55
N ARG A 4 -19.22 -88.57 14.38
CA ARG A 4 -18.71 -87.25 14.78
C ARG A 4 -17.50 -87.54 15.70
N HIS A 5 -16.46 -86.72 15.57
CA HIS A 5 -15.58 -86.15 16.61
C HIS A 5 -14.52 -87.03 17.29
N VAL A 6 -13.27 -86.63 17.04
CA VAL A 6 -11.99 -87.01 17.67
C VAL A 6 -11.05 -85.86 17.29
N TYR A 7 -10.18 -85.25 18.08
CA TYR A 7 -9.90 -85.11 19.49
C TYR A 7 -8.84 -83.98 19.57
N ILE A 8 -8.70 -83.36 20.75
CA ILE A 8 -7.42 -82.97 21.35
C ILE A 8 -6.60 -81.86 20.66
N ALA A 9 -6.44 -80.80 21.45
CA ALA A 9 -5.25 -79.98 21.69
C ALA A 9 -4.12 -80.01 20.65
N ALA A 10 -3.66 -78.82 20.25
CA ALA A 10 -2.27 -78.43 20.42
C ALA A 10 -2.08 -76.96 20.04
N ILE A 11 -1.24 -76.31 20.83
CA ILE A 11 -0.68 -74.97 20.66
C ILE A 11 -0.01 -74.85 19.29
N PHE A 12 -0.29 -73.76 18.57
CA PHE A 12 0.54 -73.29 17.47
C PHE A 12 0.77 -71.78 17.62
N THR A 13 1.99 -71.44 18.02
CA THR A 13 2.59 -70.12 17.88
C THR A 13 2.53 -69.68 16.42
N VAL A 14 1.96 -68.49 16.18
CA VAL A 14 2.10 -67.77 14.91
C VAL A 14 2.34 -66.30 15.24
N LEU A 15 3.57 -65.84 15.01
CA LEU A 15 3.87 -64.42 14.83
C LEU A 15 3.26 -63.99 13.49
N LEU A 16 2.28 -63.11 13.53
CA LEU A 16 1.75 -62.40 12.37
C LEU A 16 2.07 -60.92 12.51
N LEU A 17 3.05 -60.47 11.74
CA LEU A 17 3.22 -59.07 11.39
C LEU A 17 2.29 -58.79 10.21
N PHE A 18 1.18 -58.09 10.47
CA PHE A 18 0.45 -57.36 9.44
C PHE A 18 -0.01 -56.01 9.99
N TYR A 19 0.37 -54.98 9.23
CA TYR A 19 -0.20 -53.64 9.24
C TYR A 19 -1.73 -53.69 9.19
N GLY A 20 -2.38 -52.93 10.08
CA GLY A 20 -3.82 -52.70 10.05
C GLY A 20 -4.16 -51.38 10.74
N CYS A 21 -4.72 -50.45 9.97
CA CYS A 21 -5.24 -49.16 10.43
C CYS A 21 -6.18 -49.31 11.64
N SER A 22 -6.03 -48.42 12.61
CA SER A 22 -7.11 -48.06 13.52
C SER A 22 -7.24 -46.54 13.53
N SER A 23 -8.40 -46.11 13.06
CA SER A 23 -8.97 -44.77 13.17
C SER A 23 -8.94 -44.29 14.62
N GLY A 24 -8.16 -43.24 14.87
CA GLY A 24 -8.28 -42.40 16.05
C GLY A 24 -8.44 -40.97 15.58
N GLU A 25 -9.69 -40.52 15.49
CA GLU A 25 -10.02 -39.09 15.39
C GLU A 25 -9.32 -38.33 16.51
N LYS A 26 -8.47 -37.39 16.12
CA LYS A 26 -8.11 -36.24 16.94
C LYS A 26 -8.34 -35.02 16.08
N ASN A 27 -9.54 -34.46 16.22
CA ASN A 27 -9.79 -33.05 15.94
C ASN A 27 -8.82 -32.25 16.81
N SER A 28 -7.74 -31.80 16.20
CA SER A 28 -6.96 -30.71 16.73
C SER A 28 -7.36 -29.51 15.89
N ASP A 29 -8.26 -28.71 16.44
CA ASP A 29 -8.60 -27.40 15.92
C ASP A 29 -7.30 -26.63 15.71
N ASN A 30 -6.92 -26.52 14.45
CA ASN A 30 -5.82 -25.69 14.02
C ASN A 30 -6.33 -24.25 14.04
N GLN A 31 -6.43 -23.65 15.24
CA GLN A 31 -6.43 -22.21 15.36
C GLN A 31 -5.00 -21.72 15.06
N THR A 32 -4.62 -21.80 13.78
CA THR A 32 -3.73 -20.82 13.19
C THR A 32 -4.45 -19.49 13.26
N GLN A 33 -4.29 -18.83 14.40
CA GLN A 33 -4.46 -17.39 14.51
C GLN A 33 -3.36 -16.80 13.63
N SER A 34 -3.64 -16.69 12.34
CA SER A 34 -2.91 -15.83 11.44
C SER A 34 -3.15 -14.41 11.94
N ASN A 35 -2.33 -13.98 12.90
CA ASN A 35 -1.86 -12.61 12.85
C ASN A 35 -1.10 -12.51 11.52
N GLN A 36 -1.86 -12.24 10.45
CA GLN A 36 -1.35 -11.37 9.42
C GLN A 36 -1.08 -10.07 10.17
N SER A 37 0.14 -9.92 10.68
CA SER A 37 0.73 -8.61 10.71
C SER A 37 0.58 -8.10 9.29
N GLU A 38 -0.38 -7.20 9.11
CA GLU A 38 -0.36 -6.20 8.06
C GLU A 38 0.97 -5.48 8.22
N HIS A 39 2.04 -6.09 7.72
CA HIS A 39 3.20 -5.36 7.27
C HIS A 39 2.68 -4.60 6.06
N GLY A 40 2.03 -3.46 6.31
CA GLY A 40 1.78 -2.48 5.27
C GLY A 40 3.11 -2.31 4.57
N HIS A 41 3.16 -2.69 3.30
CA HIS A 41 4.32 -2.39 2.49
C HIS A 41 4.50 -0.88 2.62
N GLN A 42 5.59 -0.45 3.27
CA GLN A 42 5.94 0.95 3.30
C GLN A 42 6.30 1.30 1.86
N GLU A 43 5.35 1.90 1.17
CA GLU A 43 5.52 2.34 -0.21
C GLU A 43 6.52 3.50 -0.19
N THR A 44 7.77 3.21 -0.56
CA THR A 44 8.74 4.25 -0.90
C THR A 44 8.40 4.80 -2.27
N GLY A 45 8.32 6.12 -2.42
CA GLY A 45 8.05 6.72 -3.71
C GLY A 45 9.20 6.56 -4.70
N SER A 46 8.88 6.60 -5.99
CA SER A 46 9.92 6.76 -7.02
C SER A 46 10.60 8.14 -6.86
N PRO A 47 11.94 8.23 -6.96
CA PRO A 47 12.64 9.53 -6.96
C PRO A 47 12.41 10.34 -8.26
N ASP A 48 11.79 9.75 -9.29
CA ASP A 48 11.66 10.38 -10.60
C ASP A 48 10.72 11.59 -10.57
N ILE A 49 11.21 12.78 -10.89
CA ILE A 49 10.37 13.98 -11.01
C ILE A 49 9.79 14.06 -12.43
N PRO A 50 8.48 14.38 -12.60
CA PRO A 50 7.89 14.60 -13.91
C PRO A 50 8.70 15.60 -14.76
N GLU A 51 8.87 15.29 -16.05
CA GLU A 51 9.61 16.17 -16.96
C GLU A 51 8.90 17.52 -17.12
N GLY A 52 9.67 18.61 -17.05
CA GLY A 52 9.13 19.96 -17.25
C GLY A 52 8.50 20.59 -16.00
N LEU A 53 8.45 19.88 -14.87
CA LEU A 53 7.95 20.43 -13.61
C LEU A 53 8.84 21.59 -13.14
N GLU A 54 8.25 22.78 -13.02
CA GLU A 54 8.96 23.99 -12.65
C GLU A 54 9.24 24.04 -11.13
N PRO A 55 10.51 24.17 -10.70
CA PRO A 55 10.83 24.38 -9.28
C PRO A 55 10.15 25.64 -8.75
N ALA A 56 9.67 25.57 -7.51
CA ALA A 56 9.05 26.71 -6.86
C ALA A 56 10.04 27.87 -6.75
N ALA A 57 9.61 29.08 -7.12
CA ALA A 57 10.52 30.23 -7.19
C ALA A 57 10.94 30.75 -5.80
N ASP A 58 10.01 30.69 -4.84
CA ASP A 58 10.23 31.11 -3.44
C ASP A 58 9.37 30.27 -2.48
N PRO A 59 9.67 28.97 -2.32
CA PRO A 59 8.93 28.11 -1.40
C PRO A 59 9.21 28.53 0.04
N THR A 60 8.19 28.46 0.90
CA THR A 60 8.37 28.70 2.35
C THR A 60 9.41 27.75 2.93
N TYR A 61 9.40 26.49 2.48
CA TYR A 61 10.35 25.44 2.90
C TYR A 61 11.21 25.04 1.72
N LYS A 62 12.52 25.31 1.80
CA LYS A 62 13.48 24.98 0.74
C LYS A 62 13.93 23.53 0.85
N GLU A 63 14.52 22.99 -0.22
CA GLU A 63 15.24 21.71 -0.17
C GLU A 63 16.22 21.68 1.03
N GLY A 64 16.19 20.56 1.76
CA GLY A 64 16.94 20.35 3.00
C GLY A 64 16.29 20.93 4.26
N SER A 65 15.14 21.61 4.16
CA SER A 65 14.42 22.09 5.35
C SER A 65 13.79 20.92 6.10
N GLN A 66 13.86 21.00 7.44
CA GLN A 66 13.08 20.13 8.32
C GLN A 66 11.70 20.72 8.54
N VAL A 67 10.68 19.89 8.41
CA VAL A 67 9.27 20.22 8.61
C VAL A 67 8.57 19.12 9.39
N VAL A 68 7.39 19.43 9.91
CA VAL A 68 6.50 18.45 10.49
C VAL A 68 5.26 18.32 9.62
N LEU A 69 4.89 17.09 9.30
CA LEU A 69 3.73 16.79 8.47
C LEU A 69 2.43 17.02 9.25
N LYS A 70 1.45 17.58 8.57
CA LYS A 70 0.06 17.79 9.01
C LYS A 70 -0.88 17.21 7.94
N ALA A 71 -0.69 15.94 7.68
CA ALA A 71 -1.44 15.16 6.70
C ALA A 71 -1.55 13.71 7.18
N ASP A 72 -2.63 13.07 6.78
CA ASP A 72 -3.02 11.71 7.12
C ASP A 72 -3.27 10.86 5.86
N HIS A 73 -2.53 11.14 4.78
CA HIS A 73 -2.67 10.42 3.51
C HIS A 73 -2.32 8.93 3.66
N MET A 74 -1.37 8.65 4.56
CA MET A 74 -0.96 7.32 4.97
C MET A 74 -0.84 7.24 6.50
N GLU A 75 -1.00 6.04 7.05
CA GLU A 75 -0.79 5.81 8.48
C GLU A 75 0.64 6.21 8.90
N GLY A 76 0.76 6.85 10.06
CA GLY A 76 2.05 7.31 10.60
C GLY A 76 2.57 8.62 10.01
N MET A 77 1.83 9.25 9.08
CA MET A 77 2.24 10.52 8.46
C MET A 77 1.93 11.74 9.34
N ASP A 78 0.80 11.77 10.04
CA ASP A 78 0.43 12.92 10.88
C ASP A 78 1.47 13.12 11.98
N ARG A 79 1.96 14.35 12.09
CA ARG A 79 3.04 14.80 13.00
C ARG A 79 4.40 14.14 12.78
N ALA A 80 4.63 13.44 11.66
CA ALA A 80 5.95 12.91 11.33
C ALA A 80 6.94 14.04 11.05
N GLU A 81 8.16 13.90 11.54
CA GLU A 81 9.30 14.73 11.12
C GLU A 81 9.70 14.34 9.70
N ALA A 82 9.91 15.34 8.85
CA ALA A 82 10.21 15.16 7.45
C ALA A 82 11.28 16.15 6.94
N THR A 83 12.02 15.71 5.93
CA THR A 83 13.00 16.52 5.20
C THR A 83 12.44 16.84 3.81
N VAL A 84 12.37 18.11 3.46
CA VAL A 84 11.98 18.54 2.10
C VAL A 84 13.09 18.21 1.12
N LEU A 85 12.78 17.37 0.13
CA LEU A 85 13.71 17.04 -0.95
C LEU A 85 13.64 18.06 -2.07
N ASN A 86 12.42 18.41 -2.51
CA ASN A 86 12.21 19.40 -3.56
C ASN A 86 10.87 20.11 -3.37
N ALA A 87 10.73 21.28 -4.00
CA ALA A 87 9.54 22.12 -3.95
C ALA A 87 9.19 22.59 -5.36
N PHE A 88 7.91 22.48 -5.73
CA PHE A 88 7.42 22.82 -7.07
C PHE A 88 6.12 23.60 -6.98
N ASP A 89 5.97 24.62 -7.83
CA ASP A 89 4.71 25.34 -7.97
C ASP A 89 3.89 24.68 -9.08
N THR A 90 2.73 24.13 -8.74
CA THR A 90 1.90 23.38 -9.68
C THR A 90 0.43 23.39 -9.23
N ILE A 91 -0.41 22.64 -9.93
CA ILE A 91 -1.79 22.38 -9.52
C ILE A 91 -1.83 20.97 -8.93
N ALA A 92 -2.21 20.88 -7.65
CA ALA A 92 -2.39 19.62 -6.94
C ALA A 92 -3.86 19.19 -7.02
N TYR A 93 -4.08 17.91 -7.30
CA TYR A 93 -5.39 17.30 -7.46
C TYR A 93 -5.61 16.19 -6.44
N GLN A 94 -6.77 16.24 -5.79
CA GLN A 94 -7.31 15.07 -5.10
C GLN A 94 -8.11 14.27 -6.13
N VAL A 95 -7.89 12.96 -6.18
CA VAL A 95 -8.52 12.10 -7.19
C VAL A 95 -9.17 10.86 -6.59
N THR A 96 -10.18 10.34 -7.28
CA THR A 96 -10.69 8.97 -7.06
C THR A 96 -10.35 8.15 -8.30
N TYR A 97 -9.70 7.00 -8.16
CA TYR A 97 -9.32 6.16 -9.30
C TYR A 97 -9.50 4.67 -9.02
N THR A 98 -9.63 3.88 -10.09
CA THR A 98 -9.63 2.42 -10.00
C THR A 98 -8.27 1.90 -10.49
N PRO A 99 -7.51 1.15 -9.67
CA PRO A 99 -6.20 0.65 -10.07
C PRO A 99 -6.28 -0.19 -11.34
N THR A 100 -5.27 -0.08 -12.21
CA THR A 100 -5.18 -0.86 -13.45
C THR A 100 -4.98 -2.37 -13.19
N THR A 101 -4.51 -2.71 -12.00
CA THR A 101 -4.40 -4.09 -11.48
C THR A 101 -5.74 -4.67 -11.01
N GLY A 102 -6.81 -3.87 -10.99
CA GLY A 102 -8.13 -4.23 -10.48
C GLY A 102 -8.30 -3.90 -8.99
N GLY A 103 -9.44 -4.31 -8.41
CA GLY A 103 -9.78 -4.03 -7.01
C GLY A 103 -10.77 -2.88 -6.82
N GLU A 104 -10.95 -2.49 -5.57
CA GLU A 104 -11.86 -1.39 -5.20
C GLU A 104 -11.27 -0.02 -5.59
N PRO A 105 -12.11 0.98 -5.92
CA PRO A 105 -11.63 2.34 -6.17
C PRO A 105 -10.92 2.93 -4.94
N ILE A 106 -9.75 3.52 -5.16
CA ILE A 106 -9.05 4.35 -4.18
C ILE A 106 -9.68 5.74 -4.23
N LYS A 107 -10.32 6.14 -3.13
CA LYS A 107 -11.09 7.39 -3.04
C LYS A 107 -10.27 8.47 -2.36
N HIS A 108 -10.45 9.71 -2.83
CA HIS A 108 -9.86 10.89 -2.20
C HIS A 108 -8.33 10.81 -2.06
N HIS A 109 -7.65 10.14 -2.99
CA HIS A 109 -6.21 10.05 -3.02
C HIS A 109 -5.60 11.44 -3.18
N LYS A 110 -4.62 11.73 -2.32
CA LYS A 110 -3.84 12.96 -2.29
C LYS A 110 -2.36 12.58 -2.42
N TRP A 111 -1.59 13.19 -3.31
CA TRP A 111 -1.99 14.09 -4.41
C TRP A 111 -1.40 13.57 -5.71
N VAL A 112 -2.04 13.89 -6.83
CA VAL A 112 -1.37 13.90 -8.15
C VAL A 112 -1.28 15.35 -8.62
N ILE A 113 -0.28 15.68 -9.44
CA ILE A 113 -0.09 17.05 -9.95
C ILE A 113 -0.43 17.17 -11.43
N GLN A 114 -0.52 18.40 -11.94
CA GLN A 114 -0.83 18.69 -13.36
C GLN A 114 0.01 17.86 -14.34
N ASP A 115 1.32 17.83 -14.11
CA ASP A 115 2.33 17.17 -14.94
C ASP A 115 2.28 15.63 -14.86
N GLU A 116 1.48 15.10 -13.93
CA GLU A 116 1.24 13.67 -13.77
C GLU A 116 -0.11 13.23 -14.37
N ILE A 117 -0.78 14.12 -15.11
CA ILE A 117 -2.03 13.85 -15.79
C ILE A 117 -1.81 13.91 -17.30
N LYS A 118 -2.15 12.82 -17.98
CA LYS A 118 -1.94 12.67 -19.41
C LYS A 118 -2.69 13.76 -20.19
N ASP A 119 -1.97 14.42 -21.09
CA ASP A 119 -2.50 15.43 -22.02
C ASP A 119 -3.25 16.60 -21.33
N ALA A 120 -2.95 16.89 -20.05
CA ALA A 120 -3.67 17.90 -19.27
C ALA A 120 -3.39 19.36 -19.69
N GLY A 121 -2.25 19.60 -20.34
CA GLY A 121 -1.80 20.96 -20.63
C GLY A 121 -1.51 21.75 -19.36
N SER A 122 -1.74 23.06 -19.35
CA SER A 122 -1.46 23.95 -18.22
C SER A 122 -2.71 24.48 -17.50
N GLU A 123 -3.89 24.22 -18.05
CA GLU A 123 -5.14 24.73 -17.48
C GLU A 123 -5.61 23.84 -16.33
N MET A 124 -6.17 24.48 -15.29
CA MET A 124 -6.72 23.77 -14.14
C MET A 124 -7.93 22.92 -14.55
N LEU A 125 -7.91 21.65 -14.16
CA LEU A 125 -9.00 20.71 -14.43
C LEU A 125 -10.14 20.87 -13.42
N GLU A 126 -11.37 20.89 -13.90
CA GLU A 126 -12.56 21.04 -13.06
C GLU A 126 -12.92 19.75 -12.30
N LYS A 127 -13.57 19.89 -11.15
CA LYS A 127 -14.15 18.76 -10.41
C LYS A 127 -15.09 17.95 -11.31
N GLY A 128 -14.97 16.63 -11.26
CA GLY A 128 -15.75 15.68 -12.06
C GLY A 128 -15.13 15.37 -13.42
N THR A 129 -14.05 16.04 -13.81
CA THR A 129 -13.29 15.71 -15.02
C THR A 129 -12.71 14.30 -14.90
N GLU A 130 -12.94 13.48 -15.93
CA GLU A 130 -12.27 12.18 -16.06
C GLU A 130 -10.92 12.35 -16.74
N VAL A 131 -9.88 11.75 -16.16
CA VAL A 131 -8.49 11.86 -16.63
C VAL A 131 -7.80 10.49 -16.63
N ILE A 132 -6.62 10.43 -17.25
CA ILE A 132 -5.71 9.27 -17.17
C ILE A 132 -4.46 9.71 -16.41
N LEU A 133 -4.09 8.96 -15.36
CA LEU A 133 -2.91 9.25 -14.55
C LEU A 133 -1.64 8.74 -15.21
N GLU A 134 -0.59 9.54 -15.22
CA GLU A 134 0.79 9.15 -15.57
C GLU A 134 1.66 8.93 -14.32
N ALA A 135 1.21 9.42 -13.15
CA ALA A 135 1.79 9.10 -11.84
C ALA A 135 1.87 7.59 -11.58
N ASP A 136 2.93 7.17 -10.90
CA ASP A 136 3.19 5.80 -10.47
C ASP A 136 3.58 5.72 -8.98
N HIS A 137 2.91 6.52 -8.14
CA HIS A 137 3.18 6.57 -6.70
C HIS A 137 2.93 5.23 -5.99
N MET A 138 2.03 4.41 -6.54
CA MET A 138 1.77 3.05 -6.09
C MET A 138 1.34 2.14 -7.25
N GLU A 139 1.47 0.82 -7.03
CA GLU A 139 1.09 -0.18 -8.02
C GLU A 139 -0.34 0.03 -8.52
N GLY A 140 -0.52 0.00 -9.84
CA GLY A 140 -1.81 0.16 -10.49
C GLY A 140 -2.28 1.60 -10.67
N MET A 141 -1.55 2.62 -10.19
CA MET A 141 -1.90 4.04 -10.44
C MET A 141 -1.66 4.44 -11.90
N LYS A 142 -0.50 4.09 -12.46
CA LYS A 142 -0.12 4.48 -13.82
C LYS A 142 -1.11 3.93 -14.85
N GLY A 143 -1.64 4.83 -15.68
CA GLY A 143 -2.66 4.54 -16.68
C GLY A 143 -4.08 4.36 -16.13
N ALA A 144 -4.29 4.52 -14.81
CA ALA A 144 -5.61 4.43 -14.22
C ALA A 144 -6.50 5.59 -14.70
N LYS A 145 -7.79 5.30 -14.87
CA LYS A 145 -8.81 6.34 -15.02
C LYS A 145 -9.14 6.91 -13.66
N ALA A 146 -9.10 8.23 -13.56
CA ALA A 146 -9.36 8.96 -12.33
C ALA A 146 -10.41 10.05 -12.54
N ILE A 147 -11.10 10.42 -11.47
CA ILE A 147 -12.02 11.55 -11.42
C ILE A 147 -11.41 12.61 -10.51
N ILE A 148 -11.33 13.86 -11.00
CA ILE A 148 -10.90 15.01 -10.19
C ILE A 148 -11.95 15.31 -9.12
N GLU A 149 -11.57 15.28 -7.84
CA GLU A 149 -12.45 15.59 -6.71
C GLU A 149 -12.35 17.05 -6.26
N SER A 150 -11.13 17.58 -6.31
CA SER A 150 -10.77 18.98 -6.04
C SER A 150 -9.40 19.30 -6.61
N ALA A 151 -9.16 20.58 -6.85
CA ALA A 151 -7.89 21.11 -7.35
C ALA A 151 -7.47 22.33 -6.52
N GLU A 152 -6.18 22.53 -6.32
CA GLU A 152 -5.64 23.78 -5.80
C GLU A 152 -4.30 24.13 -6.45
N ASN A 153 -4.10 25.42 -6.73
CA ASN A 153 -2.79 25.94 -7.10
C ASN A 153 -2.00 26.20 -5.80
N THR A 154 -0.87 25.52 -5.65
CA THR A 154 -0.07 25.51 -4.43
C THR A 154 1.36 25.07 -4.72
N THR A 155 2.27 25.35 -3.79
CA THR A 155 3.53 24.64 -3.72
C THR A 155 3.29 23.22 -3.20
N VAL A 156 3.88 22.24 -3.87
CA VAL A 156 3.95 20.85 -3.44
C VAL A 156 5.38 20.48 -3.09
N TYR A 157 5.53 19.57 -2.13
CA TYR A 157 6.81 19.06 -1.67
C TYR A 157 6.89 17.55 -1.87
N MET A 158 8.07 17.10 -2.32
CA MET A 158 8.50 15.73 -2.14
C MET A 158 9.32 15.65 -0.85
N VAL A 159 9.04 14.67 0.00
CA VAL A 159 9.64 14.58 1.35
C VAL A 159 10.13 13.18 1.68
N ASP A 160 11.18 13.11 2.48
CA ASP A 160 11.51 11.91 3.26
C ASP A 160 10.93 12.09 4.66
N TYR A 161 10.33 11.06 5.27
CA TYR A 161 9.80 11.18 6.63
C TYR A 161 9.94 9.89 7.45
N GLN A 162 10.04 10.06 8.77
CA GLN A 162 10.01 8.96 9.72
C GLN A 162 8.57 8.78 10.24
N PRO A 163 7.89 7.64 9.95
CA PRO A 163 6.52 7.44 10.41
C PRO A 163 6.41 7.47 11.94
N THR A 164 5.37 8.10 12.45
CA THR A 164 5.09 8.19 13.90
C THR A 164 4.67 6.86 14.51
N THR A 165 4.23 5.91 13.68
CA THR A 165 3.97 4.52 14.06
C THR A 165 5.25 3.68 14.20
N GLY A 166 6.42 4.25 13.89
CA GLY A 166 7.69 3.54 13.79
C GLY A 166 7.89 2.87 12.42
N GLY A 167 8.91 2.04 12.29
CA GLY A 167 9.25 1.37 11.02
C GLY A 167 10.40 2.05 10.28
N GLU A 168 10.57 1.67 9.01
CA GLU A 168 11.62 2.22 8.15
C GLU A 168 11.30 3.67 7.77
N MET A 169 12.30 4.42 7.29
CA MET A 169 12.07 5.76 6.75
C MET A 169 11.32 5.63 5.42
N VAL A 170 10.27 6.43 5.22
CA VAL A 170 9.60 6.54 3.92
C VAL A 170 10.34 7.59 3.11
N THR A 171 10.81 7.20 1.93
CA THR A 171 11.60 8.09 1.05
C THR A 171 10.84 8.51 -0.20
N ASN A 172 11.18 9.69 -0.72
CA ASN A 172 10.61 10.30 -1.93
C ASN A 172 9.07 10.32 -1.92
N HIS A 173 8.45 10.57 -0.77
CA HIS A 173 7.00 10.62 -0.66
C HIS A 173 6.45 11.80 -1.48
N LYS A 174 5.53 11.49 -2.39
CA LYS A 174 4.81 12.41 -3.25
C LYS A 174 3.32 12.34 -2.92
N TRP A 175 2.63 13.44 -2.69
CA TRP A 175 3.13 14.79 -2.44
C TRP A 175 2.50 15.29 -1.14
N VAL A 176 3.09 16.31 -0.52
CA VAL A 176 2.39 17.12 0.49
C VAL A 176 2.32 18.55 0.03
N THR A 177 1.23 19.23 0.34
CA THR A 177 1.06 20.65 -0.01
C THR A 177 1.63 21.56 1.07
N GLU A 178 1.83 22.84 0.73
CA GLU A 178 2.22 23.91 1.66
C GLU A 178 1.40 23.95 2.96
N LYS A 179 0.11 23.63 2.91
CA LYS A 179 -0.79 23.67 4.07
C LYS A 179 -0.71 22.41 4.94
N GLU A 180 -0.08 21.36 4.43
CA GLU A 180 0.08 20.04 5.04
C GLU A 180 1.47 19.87 5.68
N VAL A 181 2.24 20.95 5.77
CA VAL A 181 3.50 21.01 6.50
C VAL A 181 3.53 22.24 7.40
N TYR A 182 4.31 22.18 8.47
CA TYR A 182 4.56 23.32 9.36
C TYR A 182 6.01 23.25 9.87
N PRO A 183 6.58 24.37 10.37
CA PRO A 183 7.97 24.35 10.82
C PRO A 183 8.11 23.45 12.05
N GLU A 184 9.24 22.74 12.13
CA GLU A 184 9.66 21.99 13.32
C GLU A 184 9.81 22.88 14.57
#